data_AF-A0A9E2MNU1-F1
#
_entry.id   AF-A0A9E2MNU1-F1
#
_cell.length_a   1.000
_cell.length_b   1.000
_cell.length_c   1.000
_cell.angle_alpha   90.00
_cell.angle_beta   90.00
_cell.angle_gamma   90.00
#
_symmetry.space_group_name_H-M   'P 1'
#
loop_
_entity.id
_entity.type
_entity.pdbx_description
1 polymer ?
#
loop_
_entity_poly.entity_id
_entity_poly.type
_entity_poly.pdbx_seq_one_letter_code
_entity_poly.pdbx_strand_id
1 'polypeptide(L)' 'MPEYICPHCKNPIYDDEATLCLYCGESLDRAIGFMGRIKYSRPKVIAITVTLAAILSFLLFVLR' A
#
# COMPACT_ATOMS: atom_id res chain seq x y z
N MET A 1 -18.11 13.99 -6.25
CA MET A 1 -18.92 13.92 -5.01
C MET A 1 -17.94 13.67 -3.89
N PRO A 2 -17.93 14.44 -2.80
CA PRO A 2 -16.88 14.32 -1.79
C PRO A 2 -16.83 12.88 -1.26
N GLU A 3 -15.72 12.19 -1.47
CA GLU A 3 -15.51 10.82 -1.01
C GLU A 3 -15.49 10.72 0.52
N TYR A 4 -15.30 11.85 1.22
CA TYR A 4 -15.25 11.92 2.67
C TYR A 4 -15.39 13.33 3.22
N ILE A 5 -15.82 13.43 4.48
CA ILE A 5 -15.83 14.69 5.23
C ILE A 5 -14.94 14.50 6.45
N CYS A 6 -13.96 15.39 6.65
CA CYS A 6 -13.05 15.33 7.79
C CYS A 6 -13.83 15.46 9.11
N PRO A 7 -13.64 14.56 10.10
CA PRO A 7 -14.36 14.64 11.38
C PRO A 7 -13.93 15.84 12.23
N HIS A 8 -12.72 16.37 12.00
CA HIS A 8 -12.17 17.46 12.78
C HIS A 8 -12.57 18.84 12.24
N CYS A 9 -12.36 19.10 10.95
CA CYS A 9 -12.63 20.42 10.34
C CYS A 9 -13.89 20.47 9.47
N LYS A 10 -14.58 19.34 9.27
CA LYS A 10 -15.78 19.21 8.44
C LYS A 10 -15.61 19.61 6.97
N ASN A 11 -14.37 19.77 6.51
CA ASN A 11 -14.11 20.02 5.10
C ASN A 11 -14.22 18.72 4.28
N PRO A 12 -14.74 18.83 3.04
CA PRO A 12 -14.78 17.72 2.11
C PRO A 12 -13.36 17.35 1.66
N ILE A 13 -13.05 16.06 1.68
CA ILE A 13 -11.81 15.49 1.17
C ILE A 13 -12.15 14.70 -0.09
N TYR A 14 -11.45 15.03 -1.17
CA TYR A 14 -11.64 14.46 -2.50
C TYR A 14 -10.55 13.43 -2.87
N ASP A 15 -9.57 13.24 -1.99
CA ASP A 15 -8.46 12.32 -2.17
C ASP A 15 -8.62 11.16 -1.19
N ASP A 16 -8.93 9.98 -1.73
CA ASP A 16 -9.15 8.75 -0.98
C ASP A 16 -7.84 8.11 -0.49
N GLU A 17 -6.69 8.53 -1.03
CA GLU A 17 -5.35 8.09 -0.60
C GLU A 17 -4.71 9.04 0.43
N ALA A 18 -5.34 10.19 0.73
CA ALA A 18 -4.83 11.16 1.69
C ALA A 18 -4.82 10.62 3.13
N THR A 19 -3.63 10.51 3.71
CA THR A 19 -3.39 10.14 5.12
C THR A 19 -3.53 11.30 6.10
N LEU A 20 -3.56 12.53 5.59
CA LEU A 20 -3.65 13.77 6.34
C LEU A 20 -4.71 14.65 5.69
N CYS A 21 -5.47 15.38 6.49
CA CYS A 21 -6.41 16.36 5.94
C CYS A 21 -5.62 17.59 5.47
N LEU A 22 -5.69 17.92 4.17
CA LEU A 22 -5.00 19.08 3.60
C LEU A 22 -5.42 20.42 4.23
N TYR A 23 -6.58 20.48 4.87
CA TYR A 23 -7.11 21.71 5.43
C TYR A 23 -6.70 21.96 6.89
N CYS A 24 -6.75 20.93 7.73
CA CYS A 24 -6.45 21.08 9.16
C CYS A 24 -5.15 20.41 9.61
N GLY A 25 -4.49 19.63 8.73
CA GLY A 25 -3.27 18.90 9.05
C GLY A 25 -3.46 17.70 9.97
N GLU A 26 -4.70 17.41 10.38
CA GLU A 26 -5.02 16.25 11.22
C GLU A 26 -4.75 14.95 10.48
N SER A 27 -4.17 13.96 11.16
CA SER A 27 -4.05 12.61 10.62
C SER A 27 -5.44 12.03 10.39
N LEU A 28 -5.73 11.74 9.13
CA LEU A 28 -6.87 10.94 8.77
C LEU A 28 -6.47 9.52 9.09
N ASP A 29 -6.96 8.97 10.21
CA ASP A 29 -6.85 7.55 10.58
C ASP A 29 -7.64 6.64 9.61
N ARG A 30 -7.77 7.07 8.36
CA ARG A 30 -8.07 6.22 7.22
C ARG A 30 -6.87 5.32 7.02
N ALA A 31 -6.91 4.23 7.79
CA ALA A 31 -6.19 3.01 7.51
C ALA A 31 -6.28 2.78 6.01
N ILE A 32 -5.12 2.87 5.35
CA ILE A 32 -4.85 2.40 3.98
C ILE A 32 -5.76 1.19 3.76
N GLY A 33 -6.86 1.37 3.03
CA GLY A 33 -7.85 0.32 2.86
C GLY A 33 -7.15 -0.95 2.37
N PHE A 34 -7.72 -2.13 2.63
CA PHE A 34 -7.15 -3.42 2.17
C PHE A 34 -6.67 -3.35 0.70
N MET A 35 -7.34 -2.55 -0.14
CA MET A 35 -6.97 -2.23 -1.53
C MET A 35 -5.59 -1.55 -1.69
N GLY A 36 -5.25 -0.55 -0.86
CA GLY A 36 -3.96 0.16 -0.88
C GLY A 36 -2.79 -0.73 -0.43
N ARG A 37 -3.02 -1.62 0.55
CA ARG A 37 -2.05 -2.67 0.92
C ARG A 37 -1.84 -3.70 -0.18
N ILE A 38 -2.86 -4.01 -0.97
CA ILE A 38 -2.76 -4.97 -2.10
C ILE A 38 -1.94 -4.38 -3.25
N LYS A 39 -2.09 -3.08 -3.56
CA LYS A 39 -1.27 -2.41 -4.59
C LYS A 39 0.22 -2.41 -4.22
N TYR A 40 0.55 -2.24 -2.93
CA TYR A 40 1.93 -2.35 -2.42
C TYR A 40 2.42 -3.79 -2.17
N SER A 41 1.53 -4.78 -2.13
CA SER A 41 1.91 -6.19 -1.99
C SER A 41 2.42 -6.80 -3.29
N ARG A 42 1.98 -6.31 -4.46
CA ARG A 42 2.44 -6.83 -5.75
C ARG A 42 3.97 -6.82 -5.95
N PRO A 43 4.71 -5.72 -5.70
CA PRO A 43 6.17 -5.75 -5.84
C PRO A 43 6.84 -6.64 -4.80
N LYS A 44 6.30 -6.75 -3.58
CA LYS A 44 6.85 -7.64 -2.55
C LYS A 44 6.66 -9.11 -2.92
N VAL A 45 5.48 -9.49 -3.41
CA VAL A 45 5.20 -10.86 -3.85
C VAL A 45 6.07 -11.22 -5.06
N ILE A 46 6.19 -10.33 -6.05
CA ILE A 46 7.06 -10.54 -7.22
C ILE A 46 8.52 -10.66 -6.79
N ALA A 47 9.01 -9.80 -5.89
CA ALA A 47 10.36 -9.89 -5.37
C ALA A 47 10.60 -11.24 -4.67
N ILE A 48 9.68 -11.67 -3.80
CA ILE A 48 9.79 -12.95 -3.10
C ILE A 48 9.83 -14.13 -4.10
N THR A 49 8.93 -14.18 -5.08
CA THR A 49 8.94 -15.27 -6.07
C THR A 49 10.21 -15.28 -6.93
N VAL A 50 10.69 -14.11 -7.37
CA VAL A 50 11.94 -14.02 -8.15
C VAL A 50 13.15 -14.46 -7.31
N THR A 51 13.27 -14.00 -6.07
CA THR A 51 14.36 -14.41 -5.17
C THR A 51 14.32 -15.91 -4.89
N LEU A 52 13.14 -16.46 -4.62
CA LEU A 52 12.98 -17.88 -4.31
C LEU A 52 13.29 -18.77 -5.53
N ALA A 53 12.87 -18.37 -6.73
CA ALA A 53 13.23 -19.04 -7.98
C ALA A 53 14.74 -19.00 -8.27
N ALA A 54 15.40 -17.86 -8.02
CA ALA A 54 16.84 -17.73 -8.20
C ALA A 54 17.63 -18.66 -7.26
N ILE A 55 17.24 -18.75 -5.98
CA ILE A 55 17.87 -19.65 -5.00
C ILE A 55 17.69 -21.12 -5.40
N LEU A 56 16.47 -21.51 -5.81
CA LEU A 56 16.17 -22.87 -6.26
C LEU A 56 16.99 -23.26 -7.49
N SER A 57 17.09 -22.35 -8.47
CA SER A 57 17.93 -22.55 -9.66
C SER A 57 19.40 -22.76 -9.28
N PHE A 58 19.91 -21.94 -8.35
CA PHE A 58 21.29 -22.03 -7.89
C PHE A 58 21.57 -23.35 -7.15
N LEU A 59 20.66 -23.79 -6.29
CA LEU A 59 20.76 -25.06 -5.58
C LEU A 59 20.77 -26.26 -6.54
N LEU A 60 19.87 -26.27 -7.53
CA LEU A 60 19.83 -27.32 -8.55
C LEU A 60 21.09 -27.36 -9.41
N PHE A 61 21.69 -26.20 -9.70
CA PHE A 61 22.93 -26.11 -10.46
C PHE A 61 24.14 -26.64 -9.67
N VAL A 62 24.19 -26.41 -8.36
CA VAL A 62 25.29 -26.88 -7.50
C VAL A 62 25.15 -28.37 -7.16
N LEU A 63 23.92 -28.89 -7.03
CA LEU A 63 23.68 -30.30 -6.74
C LEU A 63 23.85 -31.23 -7.96
N ARG A 64 23.86 -30.67 -9.17
CA ARG A 64 23.97 -31.41 -10.43
C ARG A 64 25.42 -31.49 -10.88
#